data_AF-A0A411MIJ8-F1
#
_entry.id   AF-A0A411MIJ8-F1
#
_cell.length_a   1.000
_cell.length_b   1.000
_cell.length_c   1.000
_cell.angle_alpha   90.00
_cell.angle_beta   90.00
_cell.angle_gamma   90.00
#
_symmetry.space_group_name_H-M   'P 1'
#
loop_
_entity.id
_entity.type
_entity.pdbx_description
1 polymer ?
#
loop_
_entity_poly.entity_id
_entity_poly.type
_entity_poly.pdbx_seq_one_letter_code
_entity_poly.pdbx_strand_id
1 'polypeptide(L)'
;MAPPRLAGRSLLELLITLLIGLAPVACGLLVLALQVERKQEDTAAVSAVEAIYAIDRVIDAMHSTSNAVLGLAGQRCERVLPALRQAALRQPSVRSLVLIRDNRAYCGTVLGNFDAAIDPGNYFNQRLRLDLQNQITPDMPVLHYRLLEHPVGVVAISDASTLQLELQGFKNGIVLALQFGSDFLWTNGSGSDSQVPNHEENKQRQVSDKHGYTVHAGYPAGHTRQMLRQALYSTVPSLLLVGILTSAVVYWGLFRQRRKPTPHAV
;
A
#
# COMPACT_ATOMS: atom_id res chain seq x y z
N MET A 1 -72.27 4.33 -11.13
CA MET A 1 -71.05 4.95 -10.53
C MET A 1 -70.69 4.16 -9.28
N ALA A 2 -69.78 3.19 -9.41
CA ALA A 2 -69.30 2.37 -8.29
C ALA A 2 -68.03 2.99 -7.69
N PRO A 3 -67.85 2.98 -6.36
CA PRO A 3 -66.79 3.74 -5.71
C PRO A 3 -65.41 3.07 -5.87
N PRO A 4 -64.32 3.84 -6.09
CA PRO A 4 -62.98 3.30 -6.40
C PRO A 4 -62.19 2.85 -5.15
N ARG A 5 -62.84 2.55 -4.03
CA ARG A 5 -62.16 2.39 -2.72
C ARG A 5 -61.44 1.05 -2.51
N LEU A 6 -61.63 0.06 -3.39
CA LEU A 6 -60.99 -1.27 -3.30
C LEU A 6 -59.58 -1.32 -3.90
N ALA A 7 -59.30 -0.51 -4.93
CA ALA A 7 -58.02 -0.52 -5.63
C ALA A 7 -56.87 0.00 -4.73
N GLY A 8 -57.12 1.04 -3.94
CA GLY A 8 -56.10 1.63 -3.05
C GLY A 8 -55.62 0.71 -1.93
N ARG A 9 -56.49 -0.15 -1.39
CA ARG A 9 -56.15 -1.07 -0.30
C ARG A 9 -55.29 -2.25 -0.79
N SER A 10 -55.60 -2.76 -1.98
CA SER A 10 -54.78 -3.80 -2.64
C SER A 10 -53.40 -3.29 -3.01
N LEU A 11 -53.29 -2.03 -3.46
CA LEU A 11 -52.03 -1.43 -3.85
C LEU A 11 -51.14 -1.15 -2.63
N LEU A 12 -51.74 -0.73 -1.51
CA LEU A 12 -51.05 -0.54 -0.23
C LEU A 12 -50.50 -1.86 0.33
N GLU A 13 -51.29 -2.94 0.30
CA GLU A 13 -50.83 -4.27 0.76
C GLU A 13 -49.67 -4.82 -0.07
N LEU A 14 -49.68 -4.58 -1.38
CA LEU A 14 -48.62 -4.97 -2.31
C LEU A 14 -47.33 -4.16 -2.07
N LEU A 15 -47.48 -2.86 -1.77
CA LEU A 15 -46.37 -1.97 -1.44
C LEU A 15 -45.72 -2.36 -0.09
N ILE A 16 -46.53 -2.74 0.91
CA ILE A 16 -46.04 -3.21 2.22
C ILE A 16 -45.30 -4.56 2.08
N THR A 17 -45.84 -5.50 1.30
CA THR A 17 -45.16 -6.80 1.06
C THR A 17 -43.83 -6.62 0.32
N LEU A 18 -43.81 -5.74 -0.68
CA LEU A 18 -42.58 -5.39 -1.39
C LEU A 18 -41.55 -4.76 -0.45
N LEU A 19 -41.96 -3.86 0.44
CA LEU A 19 -41.06 -3.20 1.39
C LEU A 19 -40.43 -4.21 2.38
N ILE A 20 -41.24 -5.15 2.88
CA ILE A 20 -40.78 -6.18 3.82
C ILE A 20 -39.82 -7.17 3.15
N GLY A 21 -40.04 -7.50 1.87
CA GLY A 21 -39.12 -8.33 1.08
C GLY A 21 -37.82 -7.62 0.72
N LEU A 22 -37.86 -6.30 0.50
CA LEU A 22 -36.70 -5.50 0.13
C LEU A 22 -35.79 -5.17 1.32
N ALA A 23 -36.35 -5.03 2.52
CA ALA A 23 -35.59 -4.62 3.70
C ALA A 23 -34.40 -5.54 4.06
N PRO A 24 -34.54 -6.88 4.07
CA PRO A 24 -33.40 -7.79 4.30
C PRO A 24 -32.32 -7.68 3.22
N VAL A 25 -32.73 -7.46 1.96
CA VAL A 25 -31.81 -7.32 0.82
C VAL A 25 -31.00 -6.04 0.93
N ALA A 26 -31.67 -4.92 1.24
CA ALA A 26 -31.01 -3.63 1.45
C ALA A 26 -30.05 -3.66 2.64
N CYS A 27 -30.46 -4.28 3.75
CA CYS A 27 -29.62 -4.45 4.94
C CYS A 27 -28.39 -5.32 4.65
N GLY A 28 -28.57 -6.45 3.95
CA GLY A 28 -27.46 -7.34 3.57
C GLY A 28 -26.46 -6.66 2.64
N LEU A 29 -26.92 -5.90 1.65
CA LEU A 29 -26.06 -5.12 0.76
C LEU A 29 -25.27 -4.04 1.50
N LEU A 30 -25.90 -3.36 2.46
CA LEU A 30 -25.24 -2.35 3.29
C LEU A 30 -24.13 -2.98 4.15
N VAL A 31 -24.40 -4.11 4.80
CA VAL A 31 -23.40 -4.82 5.62
C VAL A 31 -22.23 -5.32 4.77
N LEU A 32 -22.48 -5.83 3.57
CA LEU A 32 -21.42 -6.25 2.65
C LEU A 32 -20.52 -5.08 2.24
N ALA A 33 -21.11 -3.92 1.91
CA ALA A 33 -20.34 -2.73 1.58
C ALA A 33 -19.42 -2.31 2.73
N LEU A 34 -19.96 -2.26 3.95
CA LEU A 34 -19.19 -1.93 5.15
C LEU A 34 -18.08 -2.94 5.46
N GLN A 35 -18.31 -4.24 5.21
CA GLN A 35 -17.29 -5.27 5.43
C GLN A 35 -16.14 -5.18 4.42
N VAL A 36 -16.43 -4.86 3.17
CA VAL A 36 -15.41 -4.69 2.12
C VAL A 36 -14.51 -3.50 2.45
N GLU A 37 -15.10 -2.37 2.83
CA GLU A 37 -14.35 -1.16 3.21
C GLU A 37 -13.42 -1.42 4.40
N ARG A 38 -13.94 -1.99 5.49
CA ARG A 38 -13.12 -2.33 6.68
C ARG A 38 -12.00 -3.32 6.37
N LYS A 39 -12.30 -4.36 5.59
CA LYS A 39 -11.29 -5.36 5.23
C LYS A 39 -10.17 -4.75 4.38
N GLN A 40 -10.51 -3.81 3.50
CA GLN A 40 -9.51 -3.08 2.71
C GLN A 40 -8.65 -2.18 3.60
N GLU A 41 -9.22 -1.52 4.62
CA GLU A 41 -8.45 -0.67 5.55
C GLU A 41 -7.43 -1.51 6.33
N ASP A 42 -7.89 -2.61 6.93
CA ASP A 42 -7.04 -3.53 7.68
C ASP A 42 -5.93 -4.12 6.80
N THR A 43 -6.27 -4.52 5.56
CA THR A 43 -5.29 -5.07 4.62
C THR A 43 -4.25 -4.02 4.24
N ALA A 44 -4.66 -2.77 4.00
CA ALA A 44 -3.75 -1.69 3.67
C ALA A 44 -2.78 -1.36 4.82
N ALA A 45 -3.28 -1.32 6.05
CA ALA A 45 -2.47 -1.11 7.24
C ALA A 45 -1.45 -2.23 7.45
N VAL A 46 -1.88 -3.49 7.34
CA VAL A 46 -0.99 -4.67 7.49
C VAL A 46 0.07 -4.68 6.38
N SER A 47 -0.32 -4.44 5.12
CA SER A 47 0.63 -4.37 4.00
C SER A 47 1.64 -3.23 4.15
N ALA A 48 1.23 -2.06 4.67
CA ALA A 48 2.16 -0.96 4.95
C ALA A 48 3.22 -1.37 5.99
N VAL A 49 2.80 -2.04 7.07
CA VAL A 49 3.71 -2.53 8.12
C VAL A 49 4.67 -3.60 7.57
N GLU A 50 4.16 -4.56 6.81
CA GLU A 50 4.99 -5.59 6.17
C GLU A 50 5.99 -4.99 5.17
N ALA A 51 5.57 -3.98 4.40
CA ALA A 51 6.46 -3.25 3.49
C ALA A 51 7.57 -2.51 4.26
N ILE A 52 7.25 -1.92 5.41
CA ILE A 52 8.27 -1.33 6.29
C ILE A 52 9.29 -2.40 6.70
N TYR A 53 8.84 -3.57 7.18
CA TYR A 53 9.77 -4.64 7.57
C TYR A 53 10.66 -5.14 6.43
N ALA A 54 10.14 -5.20 5.20
CA ALA A 54 10.92 -5.61 4.03
C ALA A 54 11.99 -4.57 3.68
N ILE A 55 11.60 -3.30 3.59
CA ILE A 55 12.50 -2.20 3.22
C ILE A 55 13.52 -1.89 4.33
N ASP A 56 13.11 -1.93 5.60
CA ASP A 56 14.02 -1.81 6.75
C ASP A 56 15.14 -2.86 6.66
N ARG A 57 14.83 -4.08 6.21
CA ARG A 57 15.83 -5.15 6.04
C ARG A 57 16.89 -4.80 5.00
N VAL A 58 16.48 -4.18 3.90
CA VAL A 58 17.40 -3.71 2.85
C VAL A 58 18.30 -2.61 3.41
N ILE A 59 17.74 -1.62 4.11
CA ILE A 59 18.50 -0.51 4.69
C ILE A 59 19.42 -1.01 5.82
N ASP A 60 18.96 -1.95 6.65
CA ASP A 60 19.75 -2.57 7.72
C ASP A 60 20.96 -3.33 7.14
N ALA A 61 20.80 -3.97 5.98
CA ALA A 61 21.90 -4.61 5.28
C ALA A 61 22.92 -3.59 4.74
N MET A 62 22.45 -2.44 4.22
CA MET A 62 23.33 -1.33 3.82
C MET A 62 24.09 -0.75 5.02
N HIS A 63 23.42 -0.60 6.17
CA HIS A 63 24.04 -0.17 7.42
C HIS A 63 25.14 -1.13 7.87
N SER A 64 24.82 -2.42 7.97
CA SER A 64 25.77 -3.47 8.38
C SER A 64 27.01 -3.49 7.48
N THR A 65 26.81 -3.42 6.16
CA THR A 65 27.90 -3.41 5.18
C THR A 65 28.76 -2.15 5.31
N SER A 66 28.13 -0.99 5.51
CA SER A 66 28.84 0.28 5.72
C SER A 66 29.68 0.25 6.99
N ASN A 67 29.12 -0.27 8.08
CA ASN A 67 29.79 -0.40 9.36
C ASN A 67 31.01 -1.34 9.28
N ALA A 68 30.88 -2.45 8.55
CA ALA A 68 31.97 -3.42 8.36
C ALA A 68 33.19 -2.83 7.62
N VAL A 69 33.00 -1.84 6.76
CA VAL A 69 34.10 -1.18 6.01
C VAL A 69 34.49 0.18 6.58
N LEU A 70 33.86 0.62 7.67
CA LEU A 70 34.10 1.95 8.25
C LEU A 70 35.56 2.13 8.70
N GLY A 71 36.19 1.08 9.24
CA GLY A 71 37.61 1.10 9.61
C GLY A 71 38.59 1.24 8.44
N LEU A 72 38.12 1.12 7.18
CA LEU A 72 38.90 1.41 5.99
C LEU A 72 38.90 2.91 5.64
N ALA A 73 37.91 3.66 6.14
CA ALA A 73 37.81 5.10 5.91
C ALA A 73 38.99 5.82 6.59
N GLY A 74 39.54 6.86 5.94
CA GLY A 74 40.74 7.55 6.40
C GLY A 74 42.06 7.01 5.81
N GLN A 75 42.06 5.83 5.19
CA GLN A 75 43.24 5.29 4.51
C GLN A 75 43.36 5.79 3.05
N ARG A 76 44.45 5.42 2.35
CA ARG A 76 44.62 5.76 0.93
C ARG A 76 43.82 4.79 0.06
N CYS A 77 43.15 5.29 -0.97
CA CYS A 77 42.22 4.51 -1.79
C CYS A 77 42.90 3.28 -2.41
N GLU A 78 44.14 3.41 -2.88
CA GLU A 78 44.89 2.33 -3.54
C GLU A 78 45.09 1.11 -2.63
N ARG A 79 45.19 1.33 -1.31
CA ARG A 79 45.37 0.26 -0.32
C ARG A 79 44.07 -0.44 0.06
N VAL A 80 42.96 0.30 0.14
CA VAL A 80 41.69 -0.22 0.66
C VAL A 80 40.71 -0.64 -0.43
N LEU A 81 40.89 -0.20 -1.67
CA LEU A 81 40.00 -0.48 -2.79
C LEU A 81 39.73 -2.00 -3.02
N PRO A 82 40.72 -2.91 -2.93
CA PRO A 82 40.46 -4.34 -3.06
C PRO A 82 39.52 -4.87 -1.96
N ALA A 83 39.75 -4.49 -0.70
CA ALA A 83 38.90 -4.89 0.42
C ALA A 83 37.50 -4.29 0.32
N LEU A 84 37.40 -3.03 -0.13
CA LEU A 84 36.12 -2.35 -0.34
C LEU A 84 35.27 -3.05 -1.43
N ARG A 85 35.90 -3.44 -2.55
CA ARG A 85 35.23 -4.21 -3.61
C ARG A 85 34.78 -5.58 -3.13
N GLN A 86 35.63 -6.27 -2.36
CA GLN A 86 35.26 -7.57 -1.79
C GLN A 86 34.05 -7.46 -0.84
N ALA A 87 33.99 -6.39 -0.03
CA ALA A 87 32.85 -6.16 0.85
C ALA A 87 31.55 -5.90 0.07
N ALA A 88 31.59 -5.09 -1.00
CA ALA A 88 30.41 -4.84 -1.83
C ALA A 88 29.90 -6.13 -2.52
N LEU A 89 30.80 -7.00 -2.98
CA LEU A 89 30.43 -8.27 -3.60
C LEU A 89 29.77 -9.28 -2.63
N ARG A 90 29.94 -9.10 -1.31
CA ARG A 90 29.33 -9.99 -0.31
C ARG A 90 27.88 -9.64 0.01
N GLN A 91 27.45 -8.41 -0.26
CA GLN A 91 26.09 -7.95 0.04
C GLN A 91 25.32 -7.64 -1.25
N PRO A 92 24.41 -8.52 -1.70
CA PRO A 92 23.65 -8.31 -2.94
C PRO A 92 22.83 -7.02 -2.97
N SER A 93 22.35 -6.56 -1.80
CA SER A 93 21.61 -5.31 -1.66
C SER A 93 22.47 -4.06 -1.81
N VAL A 94 23.80 -4.19 -1.89
CA VAL A 94 24.73 -3.07 -2.00
C VAL A 94 25.44 -3.17 -3.34
N ARG A 95 25.13 -2.25 -4.25
CA ARG A 95 25.78 -2.15 -5.57
C ARG A 95 27.16 -1.51 -5.47
N SER A 96 27.31 -0.50 -4.62
CA SER A 96 28.54 0.28 -4.51
C SER A 96 28.78 0.77 -3.09
N LEU A 97 30.05 0.91 -2.73
CA LEU A 97 30.49 1.50 -1.47
C LEU A 97 31.43 2.66 -1.78
N VAL A 98 31.27 3.76 -1.05
CA VAL A 98 32.05 4.99 -1.19
C VAL A 98 32.55 5.42 0.19
N LEU A 99 33.86 5.64 0.31
CA LEU A 99 34.48 6.17 1.53
C LEU A 99 34.51 7.70 1.48
N ILE A 100 34.23 8.30 2.63
CA ILE A 100 34.10 9.74 2.82
C ILE A 100 35.15 10.21 3.83
N ARG A 101 35.68 11.40 3.61
CA ARG A 101 36.47 12.15 4.57
C ARG A 101 36.12 13.63 4.45
N ASP A 102 35.83 14.28 5.58
CA ASP A 102 35.49 15.71 5.62
C ASP A 102 34.34 16.08 4.64
N ASN A 103 33.30 15.24 4.60
CA ASN A 103 32.18 15.34 3.64
C ASN A 103 32.59 15.32 2.16
N ARG A 104 33.74 14.73 1.82
CA ARG A 104 34.16 14.48 0.44
C ARG A 104 34.29 12.99 0.20
N ALA A 105 33.64 12.49 -0.85
CA ALA A 105 33.86 11.16 -1.36
C ALA A 105 35.24 11.10 -2.01
N TYR A 106 36.11 10.20 -1.53
CA TYR A 106 37.48 10.09 -2.05
C TYR A 106 37.82 8.74 -2.68
N CYS A 107 37.05 7.69 -2.36
CA CYS A 107 37.30 6.33 -2.84
C CYS A 107 35.99 5.59 -3.00
N GLY A 108 35.79 4.86 -4.10
CA GLY A 108 34.59 4.05 -4.30
C GLY A 108 34.85 2.81 -5.13
N THR A 109 34.00 1.80 -4.97
CA THR A 109 34.19 0.49 -5.62
C THR A 109 34.13 0.57 -7.14
N VAL A 110 33.28 1.46 -7.67
CA VAL A 110 33.08 1.69 -9.10
C VAL A 110 34.16 2.61 -9.68
N LEU A 111 34.28 3.84 -9.17
CA LEU A 111 35.15 4.88 -9.74
C LEU A 111 36.62 4.78 -9.28
N GLY A 112 36.93 4.01 -8.24
CA GLY A 112 38.26 3.99 -7.64
C GLY A 112 38.54 5.28 -6.86
N ASN A 113 39.68 5.92 -7.10
CA ASN A 113 40.04 7.19 -6.48
C ASN A 113 39.40 8.35 -7.25
N PHE A 114 38.62 9.18 -6.58
CA PHE A 114 37.97 10.35 -7.15
C PHE A 114 37.78 11.41 -6.07
N ASP A 115 37.27 12.59 -6.42
CA ASP A 115 36.96 13.61 -5.42
C ASP A 115 35.62 14.26 -5.77
N ALA A 116 34.63 14.07 -4.90
CA ALA A 116 33.33 14.71 -5.03
C ALA A 116 32.85 15.23 -3.67
N ALA A 117 32.36 16.47 -3.65
CA ALA A 117 31.74 17.03 -2.46
C ALA A 117 30.39 16.34 -2.19
N ILE A 118 30.15 16.00 -0.93
CA ILE A 118 28.86 15.49 -0.45
C ILE A 118 28.24 16.57 0.40
N ASP A 119 27.08 17.05 -0.02
CA ASP A 119 26.25 17.93 0.80
C ASP A 119 25.37 17.10 1.74
N PRO A 120 25.57 17.18 3.07
CA PRO A 120 24.73 16.51 4.06
C PRO A 120 23.26 16.91 4.01
N GLY A 121 22.96 18.15 3.56
CA GLY A 121 21.60 18.70 3.50
C GLY A 121 20.69 17.98 2.52
N ASN A 122 21.28 17.31 1.52
CA ASN A 122 20.53 16.53 0.53
C ASN A 122 20.12 15.14 1.03
N TYR A 123 20.48 14.77 2.26
CA TYR A 123 20.07 13.50 2.86
C TYR A 123 18.89 13.72 3.81
N PHE A 124 17.78 13.05 3.53
CA PHE A 124 16.69 12.87 4.47
C PHE A 124 17.22 12.23 5.76
N ASN A 125 16.89 12.85 6.89
CA ASN A 125 17.42 12.51 8.22
C ASN A 125 18.96 12.39 8.26
N GLN A 126 19.67 13.11 7.39
CA GLN A 126 21.13 13.09 7.22
C GLN A 126 21.74 11.71 6.85
N ARG A 127 20.89 10.71 6.58
CA ARG A 127 21.29 9.31 6.35
C ARG A 127 20.84 8.75 5.01
N LEU A 128 19.63 9.07 4.56
CA LEU A 128 19.04 8.46 3.37
C LEU A 128 18.86 9.50 2.27
N ARG A 129 19.13 9.12 1.02
CA ARG A 129 18.79 9.94 -0.14
C ARG A 129 18.40 9.03 -1.29
N LEU A 130 17.24 9.27 -1.88
CA LEU A 130 16.84 8.63 -3.12
C LEU A 130 17.30 9.54 -4.27
N ASP A 131 18.25 9.07 -5.08
CA ASP A 131 18.72 9.82 -6.25
C ASP A 131 18.07 9.25 -7.51
N LEU A 132 17.16 10.05 -8.08
CA LEU A 132 16.40 9.72 -9.28
C LEU A 132 17.20 9.92 -10.58
N GLN A 133 18.25 10.74 -10.56
CA GLN A 133 19.00 11.13 -11.74
C GLN A 133 20.51 11.10 -11.45
N ASN A 134 21.07 9.90 -11.36
CA ASN A 134 22.49 9.73 -11.13
C ASN A 134 23.29 9.69 -12.44
N GLN A 135 24.53 10.18 -12.39
CA GLN A 135 25.40 10.30 -13.59
C GLN A 135 25.93 8.96 -14.11
N ILE A 136 25.90 7.90 -13.29
CA ILE A 136 26.48 6.59 -13.63
C ILE A 136 25.47 5.75 -14.41
N THR A 137 24.21 5.76 -13.99
CA THR A 137 23.07 5.05 -14.61
C THR A 137 21.84 5.98 -14.58
N PRO A 138 21.72 6.89 -15.56
CA PRO A 138 20.66 7.90 -15.57
C PRO A 138 19.23 7.34 -15.52
N ASP A 139 19.03 6.15 -16.07
CA ASP A 139 17.70 5.52 -16.16
C ASP A 139 17.32 4.68 -14.92
N MET A 140 18.24 4.50 -13.97
CA MET A 140 18.04 3.64 -12.81
C MET A 140 18.24 4.42 -11.52
N PRO A 141 17.17 4.71 -10.75
CA PRO A 141 17.28 5.38 -9.47
C PRO A 141 18.08 4.55 -8.46
N VAL A 142 18.72 5.23 -7.52
CA VAL A 142 19.55 4.58 -6.48
C VAL A 142 19.26 5.17 -5.10
N LEU A 143 19.29 4.31 -4.08
CA LEU A 143 19.19 4.72 -2.69
C LEU A 143 20.60 4.82 -2.09
N HIS A 144 20.91 5.97 -1.52
CA HIS A 144 22.15 6.23 -0.81
C HIS A 144 21.90 6.12 0.70
N TYR A 145 22.70 5.32 1.38
CA TYR A 145 22.74 5.21 2.84
C TYR A 145 24.09 5.75 3.35
N ARG A 146 24.05 6.81 4.15
CA ARG A 146 25.22 7.49 4.70
C ARG A 146 25.42 7.13 6.18
N LEU A 147 26.55 6.52 6.47
CA LEU A 147 27.07 6.27 7.81
C LEU A 147 28.28 7.19 8.04
N LEU A 148 28.27 7.98 9.12
CA LEU A 148 29.30 8.99 9.36
C LEU A 148 29.79 8.91 10.81
N GLU A 149 31.11 8.80 10.96
CA GLU A 149 31.86 8.93 12.20
C GLU A 149 32.94 10.01 11.98
N HIS A 150 32.58 11.27 12.25
CA HIS A 150 33.42 12.42 11.92
C HIS A 150 34.90 12.22 12.35
N PRO A 151 35.86 12.47 11.44
CA PRO A 151 35.73 13.09 10.12
C PRO A 151 35.47 12.12 8.96
N VAL A 152 35.35 10.81 9.23
CA VAL A 152 35.27 9.77 8.20
C VAL A 152 33.86 9.21 8.05
N GLY A 153 33.58 8.55 6.94
CA GLY A 153 32.29 7.91 6.74
C GLY A 153 32.27 6.96 5.55
N VAL A 154 31.11 6.35 5.35
CA VAL A 154 30.83 5.42 4.27
C VAL A 154 29.44 5.73 3.71
N VAL A 155 29.32 5.74 2.39
CA VAL A 155 28.03 5.69 1.70
C VAL A 155 27.89 4.36 1.00
N ALA A 156 26.85 3.61 1.37
CA ALA A 156 26.39 2.46 0.62
C ALA A 156 25.33 2.89 -0.38
N ILE A 157 25.38 2.32 -1.59
CA ILE A 157 24.45 2.62 -2.67
C ILE A 157 23.75 1.32 -3.07
N SER A 158 22.42 1.33 -3.07
CA SER A 158 21.57 0.24 -3.52
C SER A 158 20.78 0.67 -4.75
N ASP A 159 20.52 -0.25 -5.68
CA ASP A 159 19.58 0.02 -6.77
C ASP A 159 18.16 0.13 -6.23
N ALA A 160 17.39 1.09 -6.74
CA ALA A 160 15.99 1.22 -6.40
C ALA A 160 15.16 -0.01 -6.82
N SER A 161 15.61 -0.75 -7.85
CA SER A 161 15.00 -2.02 -8.25
C SER A 161 14.95 -3.06 -7.13
N THR A 162 15.93 -3.05 -6.21
CA THR A 162 15.93 -3.92 -5.02
C THR A 162 14.72 -3.60 -4.14
N LEU A 163 14.46 -2.32 -3.89
CA LEU A 163 13.28 -1.89 -3.13
C LEU A 163 11.99 -2.18 -3.90
N GLN A 164 11.96 -1.95 -5.21
CA GLN A 164 10.80 -2.22 -6.05
C GLN A 164 10.40 -3.70 -6.06
N LEU A 165 11.38 -4.61 -6.07
CA LEU A 165 11.15 -6.05 -5.97
C LEU A 165 10.48 -6.43 -4.64
N GLU A 166 10.92 -5.83 -3.53
CA GLU A 166 10.25 -6.02 -2.23
C GLU A 166 8.79 -5.53 -2.28
N LEU A 167 8.54 -4.38 -2.93
CA LEU A 167 7.17 -3.86 -3.12
C LEU A 167 6.32 -4.72 -4.07
N GLN A 168 6.91 -5.46 -5.01
CA GLN A 168 6.19 -6.38 -5.90
C GLN A 168 5.68 -7.64 -5.17
N GLY A 169 6.25 -7.97 -4.01
CA GLY A 169 5.85 -9.13 -3.21
C GLY A 169 4.41 -9.09 -2.70
N PHE A 170 3.79 -7.91 -2.67
CA PHE A 170 2.46 -7.68 -2.11
C PHE A 170 1.35 -8.03 -3.11
N LYS A 171 0.87 -9.27 -3.02
CA LYS A 171 -0.23 -9.80 -3.84
C LYS A 171 -1.56 -9.34 -3.25
N ASN A 172 -2.18 -8.26 -3.75
CA ASN A 172 -3.61 -7.94 -3.55
C ASN A 172 -4.12 -6.72 -4.36
N GLY A 173 -3.39 -6.26 -5.37
CA GLY A 173 -3.76 -5.04 -6.12
C GLY A 173 -3.60 -3.74 -5.31
N ILE A 174 -2.96 -3.82 -4.14
CA ILE A 174 -2.56 -2.67 -3.35
C ILE A 174 -1.40 -1.94 -4.04
N VAL A 175 -1.46 -0.62 -4.03
CA VAL A 175 -0.38 0.24 -4.51
C VAL A 175 0.43 0.69 -3.31
N LEU A 176 1.73 0.43 -3.35
CA LEU A 176 2.68 0.85 -2.32
C LEU A 176 3.65 1.88 -2.90
N ALA A 177 3.86 2.96 -2.16
CA ALA A 177 4.84 3.98 -2.48
C ALA A 177 5.66 4.33 -1.23
N LEU A 178 6.99 4.38 -1.40
CA LEU A 178 7.96 4.80 -0.40
C LEU A 178 8.26 6.28 -0.62
N GLN A 179 8.33 7.04 0.46
CA GLN A 179 8.68 8.45 0.45
C GLN A 179 9.94 8.69 1.28
N PHE A 180 10.95 9.27 0.63
CA PHE A 180 12.20 9.71 1.22
C PHE A 180 12.31 11.24 1.03
N GLY A 181 11.85 12.02 2.02
CA GLY A 181 11.76 13.47 1.86
C GLY A 181 10.73 13.87 0.79
N SER A 182 11.19 14.52 -0.29
CA SER A 182 10.36 14.92 -1.44
C SER A 182 10.25 13.85 -2.53
N ASP A 183 11.10 12.82 -2.48
CA ASP A 183 11.22 11.83 -3.55
C ASP A 183 10.45 10.57 -3.20
N PHE A 184 9.84 9.98 -4.23
CA PHE A 184 8.98 8.82 -4.11
C PHE A 184 9.48 7.66 -4.98
N LEU A 185 9.27 6.46 -4.50
CA LEU A 185 9.57 5.21 -5.19
C LEU A 185 8.38 4.25 -5.06
N TRP A 186 7.90 3.69 -6.15
CA TRP A 186 6.82 2.71 -6.16
C TRP A 186 7.19 1.53 -7.07
N THR A 187 6.33 0.51 -7.10
CA THR A 187 6.57 -0.81 -7.71
C THR A 187 7.13 -0.79 -9.14
N ASN A 188 6.79 0.21 -9.96
CA ASN A 188 7.18 0.29 -11.38
C ASN A 188 7.74 1.67 -11.78
N GLY A 189 8.14 2.51 -10.82
CA GLY A 189 8.66 3.84 -11.13
C GLY A 189 9.08 4.63 -9.91
N SER A 190 9.50 5.86 -10.15
CA SER A 190 9.98 6.80 -9.14
C SER A 190 9.77 8.23 -9.61
N GLY A 191 9.63 9.19 -8.70
CA GLY A 191 9.34 10.57 -9.07
C GLY A 191 8.99 11.46 -7.88
N SER A 192 8.36 12.59 -8.17
CA SER A 192 7.78 13.49 -7.17
C SER A 192 6.36 13.08 -6.78
N ASP A 193 5.81 13.69 -5.73
CA ASP A 193 4.45 13.44 -5.23
C ASP A 193 3.37 13.48 -6.33
N SER A 194 3.48 14.43 -7.27
CA SER A 194 2.52 14.59 -8.38
C SER A 194 2.49 13.43 -9.38
N GLN A 195 3.51 12.57 -9.37
CA GLN A 195 3.67 11.46 -10.31
C GLN A 195 3.37 10.11 -9.65
N VAL A 196 3.16 10.08 -8.32
CA VAL A 196 2.87 8.84 -7.61
C VAL A 196 1.56 8.25 -8.15
N PRO A 197 1.52 6.95 -8.49
CA PRO A 197 0.31 6.33 -9.02
C PRO A 197 -0.88 6.57 -8.10
N ASN A 198 -2.03 6.92 -8.68
CA ASN A 198 -3.22 7.27 -7.93
C ASN A 198 -3.60 6.15 -6.92
N HIS A 199 -3.63 6.52 -5.64
CA HIS A 199 -4.08 5.71 -4.51
C HIS A 199 -5.15 6.47 -3.71
N GLU A 200 -6.15 7.04 -4.41
CA GLU A 200 -7.20 7.90 -3.84
C GLU A 200 -8.06 7.20 -2.75
N GLU A 201 -8.17 5.87 -2.79
CA GLU A 201 -9.00 5.10 -1.86
C GLU A 201 -8.15 4.43 -0.76
N ASN A 202 -8.59 4.57 0.50
CA ASN A 202 -7.99 3.92 1.68
C ASN A 202 -6.50 4.22 1.92
N LYS A 203 -6.14 5.51 1.91
CA LYS A 203 -4.78 5.98 2.17
C LYS A 203 -4.35 5.67 3.61
N GLN A 204 -3.50 4.67 3.76
CA GLN A 204 -2.76 4.40 5.00
C GLN A 204 -1.35 4.95 4.85
N ARG A 205 -0.92 5.72 5.85
CA ARG A 205 0.41 6.30 5.91
C ARG A 205 1.10 5.79 7.16
N GLN A 206 2.17 5.03 6.99
CA GLN A 206 2.96 4.50 8.09
C GLN A 206 4.41 4.98 7.97
N VAL A 207 5.00 5.40 9.09
CA VAL A 207 6.41 5.84 9.15
C VAL A 207 7.25 4.70 9.71
N SER A 208 8.43 4.46 9.13
CA SER A 208 9.42 3.54 9.71
C SER A 208 10.01 4.18 10.97
N ASP A 209 9.87 3.53 12.11
CA ASP A 209 10.44 4.00 13.38
C ASP A 209 11.98 3.99 13.36
N LYS A 210 12.59 3.10 12.57
CA LYS A 210 14.05 2.95 12.49
C LYS A 210 14.72 3.99 11.59
N HIS A 211 14.14 4.22 10.42
CA HIS A 211 14.78 4.98 9.35
C HIS A 211 14.01 6.25 8.96
N GLY A 212 12.79 6.43 9.47
CA GLY A 212 11.98 7.65 9.35
C GLY A 212 11.34 7.88 7.98
N TYR A 213 11.58 7.02 6.98
CA TYR A 213 10.89 7.11 5.70
C TYR A 213 9.41 6.74 5.86
N THR A 214 8.57 7.20 4.95
CA THR A 214 7.13 6.93 4.98
C THR A 214 6.77 5.88 3.92
N VAL A 215 5.87 4.97 4.26
CA VAL A 215 5.16 4.09 3.34
C VAL A 215 3.72 4.57 3.18
N HIS A 216 3.32 4.78 1.93
CA HIS A 216 1.95 5.05 1.53
C HIS A 216 1.38 3.78 0.94
N ALA A 217 0.24 3.35 1.46
CA ALA A 217 -0.48 2.18 1.00
C ALA A 217 -1.91 2.57 0.68
N GLY A 218 -2.44 2.11 -0.45
CA GLY A 218 -3.81 2.38 -0.84
C GLY A 218 -4.22 1.61 -2.09
N TYR A 219 -5.44 1.86 -2.56
CA TYR A 219 -5.99 1.20 -3.74
C TYR A 219 -6.24 2.23 -4.86
N PRO A 220 -6.11 1.81 -6.13
CA PRO A 220 -6.41 2.69 -7.25
C PRO A 220 -7.91 3.03 -7.28
N ALA A 221 -8.25 4.21 -7.78
CA ALA A 221 -9.63 4.66 -7.89
C ALA A 221 -10.52 3.64 -8.62
N GLY A 222 -11.68 3.31 -8.03
CA GLY A 222 -12.64 2.37 -8.60
C GLY A 222 -12.39 0.90 -8.24
N HIS A 223 -11.33 0.57 -7.50
CA HIS A 223 -11.09 -0.79 -7.04
C HIS A 223 -12.19 -1.26 -6.08
N THR A 224 -12.68 -0.38 -5.21
CA THR A 224 -13.83 -0.66 -4.34
C THR A 224 -15.08 -0.98 -5.14
N ARG A 225 -15.34 -0.28 -6.26
CA ARG A 225 -16.51 -0.57 -7.13
C ARG A 225 -16.41 -1.92 -7.83
N GLN A 226 -15.21 -2.34 -8.25
CA GLN A 226 -14.98 -3.66 -8.85
C GLN A 226 -15.12 -4.78 -7.81
N MET A 227 -14.51 -4.63 -6.63
CA MET A 227 -14.65 -5.55 -5.50
C MET A 227 -16.12 -5.69 -5.07
N LEU A 228 -16.84 -4.56 -4.95
CA LEU A 228 -18.25 -4.57 -4.59
C LEU A 228 -19.12 -5.25 -5.64
N ARG A 229 -18.81 -5.07 -6.94
CA ARG A 229 -19.51 -5.75 -8.04
C ARG A 229 -19.25 -7.26 -8.00
N GLN A 230 -18.02 -7.68 -7.73
CA GLN A 230 -17.64 -9.09 -7.59
C GLN A 230 -18.33 -9.75 -6.39
N ALA A 231 -18.33 -9.07 -5.24
CA ALA A 231 -19.03 -9.51 -4.03
C ALA A 231 -20.55 -9.58 -4.24
N LEU A 232 -21.14 -8.59 -4.93
CA LEU A 232 -22.55 -8.63 -5.33
C LEU A 232 -22.84 -9.88 -6.16
N TYR A 233 -22.02 -10.21 -7.17
CA TYR A 233 -22.28 -11.38 -8.01
C TYR A 233 -22.32 -12.70 -7.23
N SER A 234 -21.53 -12.83 -6.15
CA SER A 234 -21.50 -14.03 -5.32
C SER A 234 -22.64 -14.07 -4.27
N THR A 235 -23.02 -12.93 -3.69
CA THR A 235 -23.95 -12.89 -2.54
C THR A 235 -25.38 -12.49 -2.90
N VAL A 236 -25.61 -11.83 -4.04
CA VAL A 236 -26.97 -11.47 -4.51
C VAL A 236 -27.90 -12.67 -4.70
N PRO A 237 -27.46 -13.85 -5.20
CA PRO A 237 -28.35 -15.00 -5.36
C PRO A 237 -28.95 -15.48 -4.04
N SER A 238 -28.17 -15.51 -2.96
CA SER A 238 -28.64 -15.95 -1.64
C SER A 238 -29.54 -14.90 -0.97
N LEU A 239 -29.21 -13.62 -1.11
CA LEU A 239 -30.05 -12.51 -0.63
C LEU A 239 -31.41 -12.46 -1.33
N LEU A 240 -31.44 -12.72 -2.65
CA LEU A 240 -32.70 -12.82 -3.40
C LEU A 240 -33.55 -13.99 -2.92
N LEU A 241 -32.94 -15.14 -2.62
CA LEU A 241 -33.65 -16.31 -2.11
C LEU A 241 -34.34 -16.02 -0.76
N VAL A 242 -33.65 -15.32 0.13
CA VAL A 242 -34.22 -14.86 1.42
C VAL A 242 -35.36 -13.87 1.19
N GLY A 243 -35.19 -12.89 0.30
CA GLY A 243 -36.23 -11.92 -0.04
C GLY A 243 -37.48 -12.56 -0.66
N ILE A 244 -37.32 -13.61 -1.47
CA ILE A 244 -38.42 -14.39 -2.04
C ILE A 244 -39.13 -15.19 -0.95
N LEU A 245 -38.40 -15.84 -0.05
CA LEU A 245 -38.97 -16.62 1.05
C LEU A 245 -39.76 -15.75 2.04
N THR A 246 -39.22 -14.59 2.43
CA THR A 246 -39.92 -13.66 3.33
C THR A 246 -41.18 -13.11 2.67
N SER A 247 -41.12 -12.75 1.39
CA SER A 247 -42.29 -12.30 0.62
C SER A 247 -43.36 -13.40 0.51
N ALA A 248 -42.97 -14.65 0.28
CA ALA A 248 -43.88 -15.78 0.19
C ALA A 248 -44.59 -16.06 1.53
N VAL A 249 -43.88 -15.97 2.66
CA VAL A 249 -44.46 -16.18 4.00
C VAL A 249 -45.47 -15.08 4.34
N VAL A 250 -45.15 -13.82 4.06
CA VAL A 250 -46.06 -12.68 4.32
C VAL A 250 -47.30 -12.76 3.42
N TYR A 251 -47.12 -13.09 2.13
CA TYR A 251 -48.23 -13.31 1.21
C TYR A 251 -49.15 -14.44 1.69
N TRP A 252 -48.57 -15.56 2.12
CA TRP A 252 -49.35 -16.68 2.67
C TRP A 252 -50.12 -16.28 3.93
N GLY A 253 -49.50 -15.51 4.84
CA GLY A 253 -50.14 -15.02 6.05
C GLY A 253 -51.37 -14.14 5.76
N LEU A 254 -51.24 -13.19 4.85
CA LEU A 254 -52.34 -12.34 4.38
C LEU A 254 -53.43 -13.16 3.68
N PHE A 255 -53.05 -14.12 2.84
CA PHE A 255 -53.99 -14.99 2.14
C PHE A 255 -54.78 -15.89 3.10
N ARG A 256 -54.15 -16.37 4.19
CA ARG A 256 -54.82 -17.12 5.25
C ARG A 256 -55.79 -16.25 6.07
N GLN A 257 -55.44 -15.00 6.36
CA GLN A 257 -56.34 -14.09 7.08
C GLN A 257 -57.58 -13.74 6.25
N ARG A 258 -57.44 -13.59 4.93
CA ARG A 258 -58.59 -13.41 4.01
C ARG A 258 -59.56 -14.60 3.98
N ARG A 259 -59.13 -15.79 4.43
CA ARG A 259 -59.96 -17.02 4.49
C ARG A 259 -60.65 -17.25 5.85
N LYS A 260 -60.43 -16.41 6.86
CA LYS A 260 -61.24 -16.51 8.10
C LYS A 260 -62.65 -15.99 7.82
N PRO A 261 -63.71 -16.81 7.95
CA PRO A 261 -65.08 -16.34 7.78
C PRO A 261 -65.36 -15.30 8.86
N THR A 262 -66.00 -14.20 8.48
CA THR A 262 -66.60 -13.25 9.42
C THR A 262 -67.51 -14.02 10.38
N PRO A 263 -67.31 -13.95 11.72
CA PRO A 263 -68.32 -14.44 12.63
C PRO A 263 -69.56 -13.56 12.46
N HIS A 264 -70.63 -14.16 11.94
CA HIS A 264 -71.96 -13.58 12.05
C HIS A 264 -72.28 -13.47 13.55
N ALA A 265 -72.25 -12.24 14.08
CA ALA A 265 -72.84 -11.94 15.37
C ALA A 265 -74.27 -11.43 15.13
N VAL A 266 -75.17 -12.09 15.87
CA VAL A 266 -76.63 -11.95 15.95
C VAL A 266 -77.06 -10.55 16.35
#